data_AF-A0A1Q5Q7T5-F1
#
_entry.id   AF-A0A1Q5Q7T5-F1
#
_cell.length_a   1.000
_cell.length_b   1.000
_cell.length_c   1.000
_cell.angle_alpha   90.00
_cell.angle_beta   90.00
_cell.angle_gamma   90.00
#
_symmetry.space_group_name_H-M   'P 1'
#
loop_
_entity.id
_entity.type
_entity.pdbx_description
1 polymer ?
#
loop_
_entity_poly.entity_id
_entity_poly.type
_entity_poly.pdbx_seq_one_letter_code
_entity_poly.pdbx_strand_id
1 'polypeptide(L)'
;MPLDIEEDTYSLVGEALDQELAHLDRNGWNTLGQIRKSAVIRWSMITSMIREDALETLLGRNLSNVAERISELQAKIDHAWKELPSFLTVPTQDLWLRGRPCHEVDALHQIRLCYLNTTFLIEWAASRHGLNNSGALFVNASELLAWVNEALVRREQLSELGLISLAWRVASCALPAAGAIAWYLLQFKLDPSSRRSSIENLSVLIAHMGVLHDPGDGNYQLFCQAKGALQSAMDTILDPPNTSQPESSLNMLSSAALAPSPDWMLSDYLGLGVDSWIGLPDRGSFMAMDDNMPY
;
A
#
# COMPACT_ATOMS: atom_id res chain seq x y z
N MET A 1 3.32 -17.25 -15.00
CA MET A 1 3.63 -15.82 -14.79
C MET A 1 3.47 -15.10 -16.12
N PRO A 2 2.68 -14.02 -16.23
CA PRO A 2 2.34 -13.36 -17.49
C PRO A 2 3.55 -12.68 -18.11
N LEU A 3 3.71 -12.77 -19.43
CA LEU A 3 4.83 -12.15 -20.16
C LEU A 3 4.60 -10.64 -20.34
N ASP A 4 5.69 -9.89 -20.47
CA ASP A 4 5.67 -8.45 -20.74
C ASP A 4 5.46 -8.14 -22.23
N ILE A 5 4.30 -8.57 -22.74
CA ILE A 5 3.86 -8.40 -24.13
C ILE A 5 2.67 -7.45 -24.21
N GLU A 6 2.39 -6.93 -25.40
CA GLU A 6 1.20 -6.10 -25.62
C GLU A 6 -0.07 -6.97 -25.63
N GLU A 7 -1.22 -6.33 -25.39
CA GLU A 7 -2.51 -7.04 -25.35
C GLU A 7 -2.85 -7.66 -26.71
N ASP A 8 -2.54 -6.94 -27.80
CA ASP A 8 -2.77 -7.41 -29.16
C ASP A 8 -1.91 -8.64 -29.50
N THR A 9 -0.77 -8.81 -28.85
CA THR A 9 0.14 -9.96 -29.02
C THR A 9 -0.54 -11.28 -28.64
N TYR A 10 -1.50 -11.28 -27.70
CA TYR A 10 -2.21 -12.50 -27.30
C TYR A 10 -3.07 -13.11 -28.42
N SER A 11 -3.40 -12.32 -29.46
CA SER A 11 -4.18 -12.78 -30.61
C SER A 11 -3.30 -13.28 -31.77
N LEU A 12 -1.98 -13.10 -31.69
CA LEU A 12 -1.04 -13.51 -32.73
C LEU A 12 -0.77 -15.02 -32.69
N VAL A 13 -0.50 -15.60 -33.86
CA VAL A 13 -0.19 -17.03 -34.02
C VAL A 13 0.94 -17.19 -35.04
N GLY A 14 1.78 -18.22 -34.85
CA GLY A 14 2.85 -18.57 -35.79
C GLY A 14 4.00 -17.56 -35.77
N GLU A 15 4.59 -17.29 -36.95
CA GLU A 15 5.81 -16.47 -37.08
C GLU A 15 5.68 -15.06 -36.47
N ALA A 16 4.49 -14.46 -36.54
CA ALA A 16 4.24 -13.13 -35.96
C ALA A 16 4.35 -13.15 -34.43
N LEU A 17 3.89 -14.23 -33.78
CA LEU A 17 4.03 -14.40 -32.34
C LEU A 17 5.50 -14.66 -31.96
N ASP A 18 6.19 -15.50 -32.73
CA ASP A 18 7.60 -15.83 -32.47
C ASP A 18 8.50 -14.58 -32.55
N GLN A 19 8.19 -13.64 -33.45
CA GLN A 19 8.88 -12.35 -33.54
C GLN A 19 8.68 -11.50 -32.29
N GLU A 20 7.45 -11.38 -31.79
CA GLU A 20 7.17 -10.63 -30.56
C GLU A 20 7.82 -11.28 -29.34
N LEU A 21 7.81 -12.62 -29.26
CA LEU A 21 8.47 -13.36 -28.18
C LEU A 21 10.00 -13.23 -28.23
N ALA A 22 10.59 -13.02 -29.40
CA ALA A 22 12.03 -12.77 -29.53
C ALA A 22 12.48 -11.44 -28.89
N HIS A 23 11.54 -10.52 -28.64
CA HIS A 23 11.80 -9.27 -27.93
C HIS A 23 11.72 -9.39 -26.40
N LEU A 24 11.61 -10.61 -25.86
CA LEU A 24 11.63 -10.86 -24.43
C LEU A 24 13.01 -11.35 -23.96
N ASP A 25 13.39 -10.96 -22.76
CA ASP A 25 14.55 -11.53 -22.08
C ASP A 25 14.24 -12.93 -21.53
N ARG A 26 15.27 -13.60 -20.98
CA ARG A 26 15.13 -14.91 -20.33
C ARG A 26 14.13 -14.94 -19.17
N ASN A 27 13.85 -13.77 -18.58
CA ASN A 27 12.96 -13.58 -17.46
C ASN A 27 11.57 -13.10 -17.93
N GLY A 28 11.29 -13.06 -19.24
CA GLY A 28 9.99 -12.68 -19.82
C GLY A 28 9.68 -11.18 -19.77
N TRP A 29 10.67 -10.32 -19.56
CA TRP A 29 10.56 -8.86 -19.65
C TRP A 29 10.85 -8.38 -21.07
N ASN A 30 10.23 -7.28 -21.50
CA ASN A 30 10.52 -6.71 -22.80
C ASN A 30 11.93 -6.10 -22.86
N THR A 31 12.61 -6.31 -23.98
CA THR A 31 13.95 -5.77 -24.27
C THR A 31 13.92 -4.44 -25.02
N LEU A 32 12.72 -3.99 -25.39
CA LEU A 32 12.49 -2.76 -26.16
C LEU A 32 12.53 -1.49 -25.29
N GLY A 33 12.59 -1.64 -23.97
CA GLY A 33 12.61 -0.53 -23.02
C GLY A 33 11.24 0.15 -22.86
N GLN A 34 10.17 -0.53 -23.24
CA GLN A 34 8.82 0.04 -23.23
C GLN A 34 8.17 -0.16 -21.86
N ILE A 35 7.57 0.91 -21.34
CA ILE A 35 6.84 0.87 -20.06
C ILE A 35 5.39 0.49 -20.34
N ARG A 36 5.06 -0.78 -20.10
CA ARG A 36 3.76 -1.37 -20.45
C ARG A 36 2.93 -1.71 -19.22
N LYS A 37 1.61 -1.81 -19.39
CA LYS A 37 0.69 -2.32 -18.35
C LYS A 37 0.98 -3.78 -18.01
N SER A 38 1.41 -4.60 -18.98
CA SER A 38 1.78 -6.00 -18.77
C SER A 38 2.97 -6.16 -17.83
N ALA A 39 3.97 -5.26 -17.89
CA ALA A 39 5.03 -5.20 -16.90
C ALA A 39 4.50 -5.01 -15.46
N VAL A 40 3.50 -4.12 -15.28
CA VAL A 40 2.84 -3.90 -13.98
C VAL A 40 2.12 -5.16 -13.51
N ILE A 41 1.39 -5.84 -14.40
CA ILE A 41 0.66 -7.09 -14.07
C ILE A 41 1.65 -8.19 -13.65
N ARG A 42 2.73 -8.39 -14.44
CA ARG A 42 3.79 -9.35 -14.13
C ARG A 42 4.42 -9.05 -12.78
N TRP A 43 4.82 -7.81 -12.54
CA TRP A 43 5.41 -7.38 -11.27
C TRP A 43 4.45 -7.53 -10.09
N SER A 44 3.17 -7.21 -10.29
CA SER A 44 2.13 -7.38 -9.28
C SER A 44 1.92 -8.85 -8.94
N MET A 45 2.02 -9.78 -9.89
CA MET A 45 1.96 -11.22 -9.61
C MET A 45 3.15 -11.67 -8.75
N ILE A 46 4.38 -11.27 -9.12
CA ILE A 46 5.61 -11.59 -8.37
C ILE A 46 5.50 -11.11 -6.92
N THR A 47 5.16 -9.83 -6.74
CA THR A 47 5.05 -9.22 -5.41
C THR A 47 3.87 -9.75 -4.62
N SER A 48 2.74 -10.12 -5.26
CA SER A 48 1.61 -10.74 -4.57
C SER A 48 1.97 -12.10 -3.96
N MET A 49 2.76 -12.93 -4.64
CA MET A 49 3.22 -14.20 -4.06
C MET A 49 4.05 -13.99 -2.79
N ILE A 50 4.93 -12.97 -2.81
CA ILE A 50 5.75 -12.62 -1.63
C ILE A 50 4.87 -12.03 -0.51
N ARG A 51 3.89 -11.18 -0.87
CA ARG A 51 2.95 -10.60 0.10
C ARG A 51 2.04 -11.64 0.73
N GLU A 52 1.64 -12.68 0.00
CA GLU A 52 0.86 -13.79 0.55
C GLU A 52 1.63 -14.50 1.67
N ASP A 53 2.89 -14.90 1.42
CA ASP A 53 3.77 -15.48 2.42
C ASP A 53 3.99 -14.52 3.62
N ALA A 54 4.12 -13.22 3.35
CA ALA A 54 4.28 -12.20 4.39
C ALA A 54 3.01 -12.02 5.24
N LEU A 55 1.82 -12.07 4.63
CA LEU A 55 0.53 -12.04 5.33
C LEU A 55 0.31 -13.30 6.17
N GLU A 56 0.64 -14.47 5.65
CA GLU A 56 0.62 -15.71 6.44
C GLU A 56 1.52 -15.56 7.68
N THR A 57 2.71 -15.00 7.48
CA THR A 57 3.65 -14.75 8.58
C THR A 57 3.10 -13.72 9.58
N LEU A 58 2.50 -12.63 9.10
CA LEU A 58 1.88 -11.60 9.94
C LEU A 58 0.72 -12.17 10.77
N LEU A 59 -0.19 -12.91 10.14
CA LEU A 59 -1.42 -13.37 10.79
C LEU A 59 -1.23 -14.63 11.65
N GLY A 60 -0.18 -15.42 11.37
CA GLY A 60 0.10 -16.67 12.06
C GLY A 60 0.39 -16.48 13.56
N ARG A 61 -0.40 -17.11 14.41
CA ARG A 61 -0.19 -17.20 15.86
C ARG A 61 0.48 -18.57 16.12
N ASN A 62 1.75 -18.61 16.54
CA ASN A 62 2.58 -19.82 16.75
C ASN A 62 3.34 -20.37 15.53
N LEU A 63 3.92 -19.49 14.71
CA LEU A 63 4.84 -19.91 13.66
C LEU A 63 6.21 -20.28 14.25
N SER A 64 6.78 -21.41 13.84
CA SER A 64 8.20 -21.70 14.04
C SER A 64 9.03 -20.97 12.98
N ASN A 65 10.28 -20.64 13.33
CA ASN A 65 11.28 -20.07 12.41
C ASN A 65 10.86 -18.72 11.77
N VAL A 66 10.11 -17.88 12.48
CA VAL A 66 9.69 -16.57 11.95
C VAL A 66 10.87 -15.72 11.46
N ALA A 67 11.98 -15.71 12.20
CA ALA A 67 13.17 -14.94 11.81
C ALA A 67 13.78 -15.40 10.47
N GLU A 68 13.82 -16.71 10.23
CA GLU A 68 14.29 -17.28 8.96
C GLU A 68 13.33 -16.92 7.84
N ARG A 69 12.01 -17.09 8.04
CA ARG A 69 10.98 -16.70 7.05
C ARG A 69 11.07 -15.22 6.67
N ILE A 70 11.22 -14.32 7.66
CA ILE A 70 11.38 -12.88 7.39
C ILE A 70 12.65 -12.62 6.57
N SER A 71 13.78 -13.23 6.93
CA SER A 71 15.03 -13.09 6.18
C SER A 71 14.91 -13.61 4.75
N GLU A 72 14.21 -14.72 4.54
CA GLU A 72 13.94 -15.26 3.21
C GLU A 72 13.06 -14.32 2.38
N LEU A 73 12.01 -13.75 2.99
CA LEU A 73 11.12 -12.79 2.33
C LEU A 73 11.86 -11.52 1.91
N GLN A 74 12.70 -10.96 2.79
CA GLN A 74 13.57 -9.83 2.47
C GLN A 74 14.51 -10.16 1.30
N ALA A 75 15.16 -11.33 1.33
CA ALA A 75 16.04 -11.75 0.23
C ALA A 75 15.27 -11.94 -1.09
N LYS A 76 14.05 -12.52 -1.05
CA LYS A 76 13.18 -12.71 -2.22
C LYS A 76 12.81 -11.38 -2.87
N ILE A 77 12.34 -10.40 -2.08
CA ILE A 77 11.92 -9.10 -2.64
C ILE A 77 13.11 -8.30 -3.16
N ASP A 78 14.26 -8.33 -2.46
CA ASP A 78 15.49 -7.66 -2.92
C ASP A 78 16.02 -8.25 -4.22
N HIS A 79 16.02 -9.58 -4.33
CA HIS A 79 16.41 -10.28 -5.55
C HIS A 79 15.45 -9.95 -6.70
N ALA A 80 14.13 -10.02 -6.46
CA ALA A 80 13.12 -9.71 -7.46
C ALA A 80 13.23 -8.26 -7.97
N TRP A 81 13.51 -7.30 -7.09
CA TRP A 81 13.71 -5.90 -7.47
C TRP A 81 14.99 -5.70 -8.29
N LYS A 82 16.09 -6.38 -7.96
CA LYS A 82 17.36 -6.31 -8.69
C LYS A 82 17.30 -6.90 -10.10
N GLU A 83 16.45 -7.90 -10.31
CA GLU A 83 16.23 -8.52 -11.62
C GLU A 83 15.28 -7.72 -12.53
N LEU A 84 14.65 -6.64 -12.04
CA LEU A 84 13.84 -5.78 -12.90
C LEU A 84 14.70 -5.03 -13.92
N PRO A 85 14.24 -4.91 -15.17
CA PRO A 85 14.87 -4.03 -16.14
C PRO A 85 15.02 -2.59 -15.63
N SER A 86 16.14 -1.93 -15.96
CA SER A 86 16.45 -0.59 -15.46
C SER A 86 15.43 0.48 -15.85
N PHE A 87 14.73 0.30 -16.97
CA PHE A 87 13.68 1.22 -17.42
C PHE A 87 12.40 1.13 -16.57
N LEU A 88 12.26 0.10 -15.72
CA LEU A 88 11.17 -0.06 -14.76
C LEU A 88 11.53 0.41 -13.34
N THR A 89 12.82 0.63 -13.07
CA THR A 89 13.36 1.03 -11.75
C THR A 89 13.90 2.47 -11.77
N VAL A 90 13.15 3.35 -12.42
CA VAL A 90 13.49 4.78 -12.58
C VAL A 90 13.57 5.47 -11.20
N PRO A 91 14.56 6.35 -10.98
CA PRO A 91 14.66 7.12 -9.74
C PRO A 91 13.40 7.97 -9.46
N THR A 92 13.05 8.13 -8.18
CA THR A 92 11.88 8.92 -7.73
C THR A 92 11.76 10.29 -8.39
N GLN A 93 12.87 11.01 -8.49
CA GLN A 93 12.93 12.36 -9.06
C GLN A 93 12.62 12.41 -10.56
N ASP A 94 12.76 11.28 -11.26
CA ASP A 94 12.59 11.18 -12.71
C ASP A 94 11.21 10.62 -13.10
N LEU A 95 10.37 10.26 -12.11
CA LEU A 95 9.02 9.74 -12.34
C LEU A 95 8.11 10.80 -12.98
N TRP A 96 8.07 12.00 -12.39
CA TRP A 96 7.14 13.08 -12.76
C TRP A 96 7.76 14.08 -13.76
N LEU A 97 8.64 13.61 -14.65
CA LEU A 97 9.27 14.46 -15.67
C LEU A 97 8.24 15.03 -16.64
N ARG A 98 8.40 16.32 -16.99
CA ARG A 98 7.53 16.97 -17.98
C ARG A 98 7.62 16.25 -19.33
N GLY A 99 6.46 15.89 -19.88
CA GLY A 99 6.34 15.24 -21.18
C GLY A 99 6.30 13.72 -21.13
N ARG A 100 6.46 13.08 -19.96
CA ARG A 100 6.20 11.64 -19.83
C ARG A 100 4.70 11.35 -19.99
N PRO A 101 4.30 10.33 -20.77
CA PRO A 101 2.90 9.94 -20.87
C PRO A 101 2.34 9.47 -19.53
N CYS A 102 1.11 9.86 -19.19
CA CYS A 102 0.48 9.52 -17.90
C CYS A 102 0.42 8.01 -17.62
N HIS A 103 0.25 7.19 -18.67
CA HIS A 103 0.22 5.73 -18.51
C HIS A 103 1.57 5.15 -18.09
N GLU A 104 2.70 5.74 -18.53
CA GLU A 104 4.03 5.33 -18.10
C GLU A 104 4.30 5.76 -16.66
N VAL A 105 3.90 6.99 -16.31
CA VAL A 105 3.96 7.50 -14.92
C VAL A 105 3.22 6.54 -13.99
N ASP A 106 1.99 6.17 -14.35
CA ASP A 106 1.19 5.23 -13.57
C ASP A 106 1.84 3.87 -13.41
N ALA A 107 2.39 3.33 -14.50
CA ALA A 107 3.03 2.03 -14.49
C ALA A 107 4.28 2.02 -13.59
N LEU A 108 5.17 3.01 -13.75
CA LEU A 108 6.36 3.16 -12.90
C LEU A 108 5.99 3.40 -11.44
N HIS A 109 4.99 4.26 -11.19
CA HIS A 109 4.49 4.51 -9.84
C HIS A 109 3.98 3.22 -9.20
N GLN A 110 3.19 2.43 -9.93
CA GLN A 110 2.62 1.18 -9.45
C GLN A 110 3.70 0.11 -9.20
N ILE A 111 4.73 0.03 -10.04
CA ILE A 111 5.86 -0.90 -9.85
C ILE A 111 6.57 -0.60 -8.53
N ARG A 112 6.94 0.66 -8.30
CA ARG A 112 7.58 1.06 -7.04
C ARG A 112 6.63 0.90 -5.84
N LEU A 113 5.35 1.23 -5.99
CA LEU A 113 4.36 1.05 -4.92
C LEU A 113 4.23 -0.42 -4.49
N CYS A 114 4.19 -1.36 -5.43
CA CYS A 114 4.13 -2.79 -5.11
C CYS A 114 5.37 -3.25 -4.33
N TYR A 115 6.55 -2.74 -4.67
CA TYR A 115 7.79 -3.00 -3.92
C TYR A 115 7.73 -2.45 -2.49
N LEU A 116 7.38 -1.17 -2.33
CA LEU A 116 7.32 -0.50 -1.03
C LEU A 116 6.26 -1.11 -0.12
N ASN A 117 5.09 -1.47 -0.67
CA ASN A 117 4.04 -2.15 0.08
C ASN A 117 4.51 -3.54 0.57
N THR A 118 5.21 -4.30 -0.29
CA THR A 118 5.72 -5.62 0.07
C THR A 118 6.78 -5.53 1.17
N THR A 119 7.74 -4.62 1.04
CA THR A 119 8.80 -4.42 2.05
C THR A 119 8.23 -3.92 3.38
N PHE A 120 7.28 -2.97 3.35
CA PHE A 120 6.55 -2.53 4.54
C PHE A 120 5.84 -3.70 5.24
N LEU A 121 5.13 -4.53 4.48
CA LEU A 121 4.40 -5.67 5.04
C LEU A 121 5.34 -6.70 5.69
N ILE A 122 6.51 -6.96 5.09
CA ILE A 122 7.53 -7.85 5.66
C ILE A 122 8.06 -7.29 6.98
N GLU A 123 8.39 -6.00 7.04
CA GLU A 123 8.83 -5.38 8.31
C GLU A 123 7.72 -5.33 9.35
N TRP A 124 6.46 -5.19 8.92
CA TRP A 124 5.33 -5.25 9.83
C TRP A 124 5.21 -6.66 10.42
N ALA A 125 5.32 -7.71 9.60
CA ALA A 125 5.36 -9.08 10.08
C ALA A 125 6.52 -9.31 11.05
N ALA A 126 7.72 -8.81 10.74
CA ALA A 126 8.89 -8.89 11.62
C ALA A 126 8.64 -8.21 12.98
N SER A 127 8.16 -6.96 12.95
CA SER A 127 7.85 -6.19 14.15
C SER A 127 6.77 -6.88 14.99
N ARG A 128 5.78 -7.50 14.32
CA ARG A 128 4.70 -8.20 15.01
C ARG A 128 5.18 -9.36 15.88
N HIS A 129 6.26 -10.01 15.45
CA HIS A 129 6.87 -11.13 16.16
C HIS A 129 8.10 -10.73 17.00
N GLY A 130 8.25 -9.44 17.30
CA GLY A 130 9.33 -8.92 18.15
C GLY A 130 10.70 -8.85 17.47
N LEU A 131 10.78 -9.06 16.16
CA LEU A 131 12.02 -8.99 15.37
C LEU A 131 12.29 -7.55 14.92
N ASN A 132 12.27 -6.60 15.85
CA ASN A 132 12.44 -5.18 15.55
C ASN A 132 13.89 -4.88 15.10
N ASN A 133 14.07 -4.70 13.80
CA ASN A 133 15.33 -4.25 13.20
C ASN A 133 15.43 -2.73 13.20
N SER A 134 16.05 -2.12 14.22
CA SER A 134 16.56 -0.73 14.19
C SER A 134 15.64 0.35 13.58
N GLY A 135 14.32 0.25 13.73
CA GLY A 135 13.36 1.20 13.15
C GLY A 135 13.03 0.99 11.66
N ALA A 136 13.36 -0.16 11.07
CA ALA A 136 13.09 -0.49 9.66
C ALA A 136 11.60 -0.35 9.29
N LEU A 137 10.68 -0.77 10.18
CA LEU A 137 9.25 -0.56 9.99
C LEU A 137 8.90 0.93 9.85
N PHE A 138 9.48 1.81 10.69
CA PHE A 138 9.25 3.25 10.60
C PHE A 138 9.79 3.84 9.29
N VAL A 139 10.97 3.41 8.86
CA VAL A 139 11.59 3.86 7.60
C VAL A 139 10.71 3.44 6.41
N ASN A 140 10.34 2.16 6.33
CA ASN A 140 9.50 1.66 5.23
C ASN A 140 8.09 2.28 5.24
N ALA A 141 7.49 2.49 6.42
CA ALA A 141 6.22 3.20 6.53
C ALA A 141 6.34 4.65 6.02
N SER A 142 7.42 5.35 6.40
CA SER A 142 7.67 6.73 5.98
C SER A 142 7.87 6.84 4.47
N GLU A 143 8.66 5.93 3.87
CA GLU A 143 8.87 5.90 2.42
C GLU A 143 7.57 5.56 1.67
N LEU A 144 6.81 4.57 2.15
CA LEU A 144 5.54 4.17 1.54
C LEU A 144 4.51 5.30 1.58
N LEU A 145 4.37 5.98 2.72
CA LEU A 145 3.43 7.10 2.86
C LEU A 145 3.83 8.27 1.95
N ALA A 146 5.11 8.64 1.94
CA ALA A 146 5.60 9.71 1.07
C ALA A 146 5.36 9.38 -0.42
N TRP A 147 5.58 8.12 -0.83
CA TRP A 147 5.33 7.68 -2.20
C TRP A 147 3.86 7.82 -2.61
N VAL A 148 2.93 7.40 -1.76
CA VAL A 148 1.49 7.56 -2.04
C VAL A 148 1.07 9.04 -2.03
N ASN A 149 1.65 9.85 -1.14
CA ASN A 149 1.39 11.28 -1.08
C ASN A 149 1.81 12.01 -2.37
N GLU A 150 2.93 11.64 -3.01
CA GLU A 150 3.32 12.22 -4.31
C GLU A 150 2.23 12.02 -5.37
N ALA A 151 1.63 10.82 -5.44
CA ALA A 151 0.52 10.57 -6.36
C ALA A 151 -0.77 11.31 -5.97
N LEU A 152 -1.04 11.52 -4.67
CA LEU A 152 -2.20 12.31 -4.22
C LEU A 152 -2.08 13.78 -4.60
N VAL A 153 -0.89 14.34 -4.41
CA VAL A 153 -0.58 15.75 -4.73
C VAL A 153 -0.62 15.99 -6.23
N ARG A 154 -0.13 15.04 -7.04
CA ARG A 154 -0.02 15.12 -8.50
C ARG A 154 -1.09 14.31 -9.23
N ARG A 155 -2.24 14.07 -8.62
CA ARG A 155 -3.28 13.15 -9.14
C ARG A 155 -3.75 13.49 -10.55
N GLU A 156 -3.65 14.76 -10.95
CA GLU A 156 -3.96 15.25 -12.30
C GLU A 156 -2.95 14.79 -13.38
N GLN A 157 -1.80 14.26 -12.99
CA GLN A 157 -0.77 13.70 -13.87
C GLN A 157 -0.89 12.17 -14.00
N LEU A 158 -1.80 11.54 -13.25
CA LEU A 158 -2.12 10.13 -13.38
C LEU A 158 -3.02 9.91 -14.61
N SER A 159 -3.04 8.69 -15.15
CA SER A 159 -4.07 8.31 -16.13
C SER A 159 -5.42 8.13 -15.44
N GLU A 160 -6.49 8.01 -16.22
CA GLU A 160 -7.85 7.73 -15.71
C GLU A 160 -7.87 6.50 -14.78
N LEU A 161 -7.20 5.41 -15.19
CA LEU A 161 -7.10 4.20 -14.37
C LEU A 161 -6.28 4.45 -13.08
N GLY A 162 -5.22 5.25 -13.17
CA GLY A 162 -4.43 5.67 -12.03
C GLY A 162 -5.25 6.46 -11.01
N LEU A 163 -6.10 7.36 -11.48
CA LEU A 163 -7.00 8.15 -10.64
C LEU A 163 -8.06 7.28 -9.95
N ILE A 164 -8.72 6.37 -10.69
CA ILE A 164 -9.71 5.45 -10.13
C ILE A 164 -9.10 4.54 -9.06
N SER A 165 -7.86 4.08 -9.28
CA SER A 165 -7.16 3.21 -8.32
C SER A 165 -6.57 3.94 -7.11
N LEU A 166 -6.62 5.28 -7.06
CA LEU A 166 -5.97 6.07 -6.02
C LEU A 166 -6.55 5.80 -4.62
N ALA A 167 -7.88 5.61 -4.53
CA ALA A 167 -8.53 5.21 -3.29
C ALA A 167 -7.99 3.86 -2.77
N TRP A 168 -7.80 2.88 -3.66
CA TRP A 168 -7.19 1.60 -3.29
C TRP A 168 -5.74 1.76 -2.81
N ARG A 169 -4.93 2.59 -3.50
CA ARG A 169 -3.55 2.86 -3.08
C ARG A 169 -3.49 3.43 -1.67
N VAL A 170 -4.41 4.35 -1.34
CA VAL A 170 -4.49 4.91 0.00
C VAL A 170 -4.95 3.88 1.03
N ALA A 171 -6.06 3.19 0.76
CA ALA A 171 -6.62 2.23 1.70
C ALA A 171 -5.67 1.08 2.01
N SER A 172 -5.01 0.52 0.98
CA SER A 172 -4.16 -0.66 1.11
C SER A 172 -2.70 -0.36 1.45
N CYS A 173 -2.23 0.89 1.30
CA CYS A 173 -0.82 1.24 1.53
C CYS A 173 -0.65 2.41 2.50
N ALA A 174 -1.23 3.57 2.20
CA ALA A 174 -1.01 4.77 3.00
C ALA A 174 -1.65 4.71 4.39
N LEU A 175 -2.84 4.14 4.54
CA LEU A 175 -3.50 4.03 5.84
C LEU A 175 -2.70 3.15 6.82
N PRO A 176 -2.28 1.93 6.47
CA PRO A 176 -1.38 1.15 7.33
C PRO A 176 -0.08 1.90 7.66
N ALA A 177 0.57 2.50 6.66
CA ALA A 177 1.82 3.23 6.87
C ALA A 177 1.62 4.44 7.82
N ALA A 178 0.55 5.20 7.65
CA ALA A 178 0.18 6.31 8.50
C ALA A 178 -0.10 5.87 9.94
N GLY A 179 -0.79 4.74 10.12
CA GLY A 179 -1.00 4.13 11.44
C GLY A 179 0.34 3.80 12.14
N ALA A 180 1.28 3.18 11.42
CA ALA A 180 2.64 2.94 11.93
C ALA A 180 3.35 4.21 12.33
N ILE A 181 3.37 5.22 11.46
CA ILE A 181 4.04 6.49 11.75
C ILE A 181 3.42 7.19 12.97
N ALA A 182 2.09 7.24 13.05
CA ALA A 182 1.38 7.82 14.19
C ALA A 182 1.71 7.09 15.50
N TRP A 183 1.75 5.76 15.48
CA TRP A 183 2.19 4.96 16.63
C TRP A 183 3.62 5.31 17.04
N TYR A 184 4.57 5.39 16.10
CA TYR A 184 5.95 5.77 16.41
C TYR A 184 6.05 7.18 17.03
N LEU A 185 5.27 8.14 16.51
CA LEU A 185 5.22 9.52 17.02
C LEU A 185 4.65 9.63 18.43
N LEU A 186 3.72 8.74 18.79
CA LEU A 186 3.09 8.70 20.12
C LEU A 186 3.96 7.98 21.15
N GLN A 187 4.66 6.92 20.74
CA GLN A 187 5.42 6.06 21.65
C GLN A 187 6.87 6.51 21.86
N PHE A 188 7.49 7.10 20.83
CA PHE A 188 8.93 7.40 20.85
C PHE A 188 9.23 8.87 20.63
N LYS A 189 10.31 9.33 21.27
CA LYS A 189 10.91 10.62 20.96
C LYS A 189 11.79 10.49 19.72
N LEU A 190 11.17 10.69 18.56
CA LEU A 190 11.88 10.76 17.28
C LEU A 190 12.78 12.01 17.23
N ASP A 191 13.82 11.97 16.39
CA ASP A 191 14.61 13.15 16.11
C ASP A 191 13.74 14.26 15.48
N PRO A 192 14.11 15.54 15.64
CA PRO A 192 13.27 16.65 15.17
C PRO A 192 12.95 16.62 13.67
N SER A 193 13.89 16.14 12.84
CA SER A 193 13.69 16.04 11.38
C SER A 193 12.68 14.96 11.02
N SER A 194 12.84 13.74 11.54
CA SER A 194 11.92 12.63 11.30
C SER A 194 10.53 12.97 11.84
N ARG A 195 10.45 13.54 13.04
CA ARG A 195 9.18 14.00 13.62
C ARG A 195 8.46 14.99 12.71
N ARG A 196 9.17 16.01 12.21
CA ARG A 196 8.59 17.01 11.30
C ARG A 196 8.09 16.36 10.01
N SER A 197 8.94 15.58 9.34
CA SER A 197 8.60 14.92 8.09
C SER A 197 7.39 13.99 8.24
N SER A 198 7.31 13.24 9.34
CA SER A 198 6.16 12.39 9.65
C SER A 198 4.87 13.19 9.84
N ILE A 199 4.92 14.30 10.60
CA ILE A 199 3.77 15.20 10.79
C ILE A 199 3.30 15.78 9.46
N GLU A 200 4.24 16.24 8.62
CA GLU A 200 3.92 16.78 7.29
C GLU A 200 3.24 15.73 6.41
N ASN A 201 3.81 14.52 6.31
CA ASN A 201 3.24 13.44 5.51
C ASN A 201 1.86 12.98 5.99
N LEU A 202 1.65 12.87 7.30
CA LEU A 202 0.34 12.57 7.87
C LEU A 202 -0.67 13.67 7.55
N SER A 203 -0.25 14.94 7.65
CA SER A 203 -1.10 16.10 7.37
C SER A 203 -1.52 16.14 5.89
N VAL A 204 -0.59 15.87 4.97
CA VAL A 204 -0.89 15.76 3.53
C VAL A 204 -1.93 14.66 3.29
N LEU A 205 -1.73 13.47 3.86
CA LEU A 205 -2.70 12.38 3.71
C LEU A 205 -4.09 12.80 4.21
N ILE A 206 -4.21 13.31 5.44
CA ILE A 206 -5.49 13.72 6.05
C ILE A 206 -6.21 14.77 5.20
N ALA A 207 -5.47 15.74 4.65
CA ALA A 207 -6.01 16.80 3.80
C ALA A 207 -6.58 16.22 2.49
N HIS A 208 -5.88 15.26 1.89
CA HIS A 208 -6.27 14.68 0.60
C HIS A 208 -7.31 13.55 0.71
N MET A 209 -7.51 12.94 1.89
CA MET A 209 -8.48 11.87 2.09
C MET A 209 -9.91 12.27 1.69
N GLY A 210 -10.29 13.54 1.86
CA GLY A 210 -11.64 14.02 1.51
C GLY A 210 -11.91 14.13 0.00
N VAL A 211 -10.89 13.98 -0.85
CA VAL A 211 -11.03 14.03 -2.32
C VAL A 211 -11.15 12.63 -2.92
N LEU A 212 -11.01 11.58 -2.11
CA LEU A 212 -10.91 10.18 -2.56
C LEU A 212 -12.20 9.39 -2.49
N HIS A 213 -13.26 9.95 -1.89
CA HIS A 213 -14.50 9.22 -1.66
C HIS A 213 -15.70 10.16 -1.76
N ASP A 214 -16.73 9.68 -2.45
CA ASP A 214 -18.07 10.24 -2.40
C ASP A 214 -18.95 9.45 -1.42
N PRO A 215 -20.00 10.06 -0.84
CA PRO A 215 -20.93 9.37 0.08
C PRO A 215 -21.59 8.08 -0.47
N GLY A 216 -21.50 7.83 -1.79
CA GLY A 216 -21.98 6.60 -2.43
C GLY A 216 -20.92 5.50 -2.59
N ASP A 217 -19.65 5.77 -2.29
CA ASP A 217 -18.57 4.81 -2.50
C ASP A 217 -18.52 3.74 -1.42
N GLY A 218 -18.20 2.50 -1.81
CA GLY A 218 -18.11 1.37 -0.86
C GLY A 218 -17.07 1.58 0.26
N ASN A 219 -16.03 2.36 0.00
CA ASN A 219 -14.98 2.66 0.98
C ASN A 219 -15.25 3.94 1.79
N TYR A 220 -16.38 4.64 1.58
CA TYR A 220 -16.66 5.93 2.22
C TYR A 220 -16.50 5.89 3.75
N GLN A 221 -17.09 4.89 4.40
CA GLN A 221 -17.03 4.72 5.85
C GLN A 221 -15.60 4.46 6.35
N LEU A 222 -14.85 3.64 5.62
CA LEU A 222 -13.45 3.34 5.92
C LEU A 222 -12.62 4.63 5.96
N PHE A 223 -12.75 5.46 4.93
CA PHE A 223 -12.01 6.72 4.84
C PHE A 223 -12.42 7.72 5.92
N CYS A 224 -13.72 7.83 6.22
CA CYS A 224 -14.20 8.70 7.30
C CYS A 224 -13.64 8.29 8.66
N GLN A 225 -13.69 6.99 8.99
CA GLN A 225 -13.17 6.46 10.24
C GLN A 225 -11.65 6.63 10.34
N ALA A 226 -10.92 6.24 9.29
CA ALA A 226 -9.47 6.37 9.25
C ALA A 226 -9.02 7.84 9.34
N LYS A 227 -9.74 8.76 8.69
CA LYS A 227 -9.47 10.20 8.79
C LYS A 227 -9.67 10.70 10.23
N GLY A 228 -10.78 10.34 10.87
CA GLY A 228 -11.05 10.73 12.25
C GLY A 228 -10.01 10.18 13.25
N ALA A 229 -9.59 8.93 13.07
CA ALA A 229 -8.56 8.31 13.89
C ALA A 229 -7.19 9.00 13.73
N LEU A 230 -6.79 9.27 12.48
CA LEU A 230 -5.53 9.98 12.21
C LEU A 230 -5.56 11.43 12.71
N GLN A 231 -6.69 12.12 12.61
CA GLN A 231 -6.87 13.47 13.18
C GLN A 231 -6.71 13.46 14.71
N SER A 232 -7.38 12.53 15.39
CA SER A 232 -7.26 12.37 16.85
C SER A 232 -5.82 12.06 17.30
N ALA A 233 -5.13 11.19 16.55
CA ALA A 233 -3.72 10.92 16.79
C ALA A 233 -2.86 12.18 16.59
N MET A 234 -3.09 12.93 15.50
CA MET A 234 -2.39 14.19 15.22
C MET A 234 -2.61 15.24 16.32
N ASP A 235 -3.83 15.40 16.82
CA ASP A 235 -4.12 16.32 17.92
C ASP A 235 -3.33 15.95 19.18
N THR A 236 -3.27 14.66 19.51
CA THR A 236 -2.47 14.15 20.65
C THR A 236 -0.96 14.35 20.45
N ILE A 237 -0.48 14.20 19.20
CA ILE A 237 0.93 14.40 18.84
C ILE A 237 1.32 15.87 18.97
N LEU A 238 0.44 16.79 18.57
CA LEU A 238 0.70 18.23 18.56
C LEU A 238 0.53 18.86 19.95
N ASP A 239 -0.55 18.48 20.66
CA ASP A 239 -0.89 18.96 22.00
C ASP A 239 -0.91 17.78 22.99
N PRO A 240 0.26 17.30 23.45
CA PRO A 240 0.32 16.23 24.44
C PRO A 240 -0.41 16.69 25.72
N PRO A 241 -1.32 15.88 26.28
CA PRO A 241 -2.12 16.30 27.43
C PRO A 241 -1.20 16.74 28.58
N ASN A 242 -1.38 17.99 29.03
CA ASN A 242 -0.70 18.50 30.21
C ASN A 242 -0.97 17.56 31.38
N THR A 243 0.09 17.06 32.02
CA THR A 243 0.05 16.14 33.18
C THR A 243 -0.60 16.79 34.40
N SER A 244 -1.92 16.96 34.36
CA SER A 244 -2.75 17.44 35.47
C SER A 244 -4.24 17.30 35.11
N GLN A 245 -4.76 16.07 34.94
CA GLN A 245 -6.17 15.63 35.15
C GLN A 245 -6.31 14.14 34.74
N PRO A 246 -7.29 13.40 35.30
CA PRO A 246 -7.15 11.96 35.57
C PRO A 246 -7.40 11.05 34.36
N GLU A 247 -6.37 10.28 34.00
CA GLU A 247 -6.30 8.83 33.67
C GLU A 247 -7.48 8.08 33.01
N SER A 248 -8.45 8.72 32.36
CA SER A 248 -9.52 7.98 31.67
C SER A 248 -9.22 7.73 30.19
N SER A 249 -8.60 8.69 29.49
CA SER A 249 -8.31 8.61 28.05
C SER A 249 -6.99 7.90 27.76
N LEU A 250 -5.97 8.13 28.61
CA LEU A 250 -4.66 7.48 28.50
C LEU A 250 -4.75 5.97 28.74
N ASN A 251 -5.68 5.50 29.58
CA ASN A 251 -5.81 4.10 29.93
C ASN A 251 -6.41 3.23 28.81
N MET A 252 -7.20 3.79 27.88
CA MET A 252 -7.71 3.04 26.72
C MET A 252 -6.61 2.77 25.69
N LEU A 253 -5.76 3.77 25.41
CA LEU A 253 -4.60 3.61 24.51
C LEU A 253 -3.41 2.90 25.19
N SER A 254 -3.20 3.12 26.50
CA SER A 254 -2.11 2.47 27.27
C SER A 254 -2.41 1.02 27.64
N SER A 255 -3.66 0.66 27.95
CA SER A 255 -4.00 -0.76 28.19
C SER A 255 -3.90 -1.59 26.90
N ALA A 256 -4.10 -0.96 25.74
CA ALA A 256 -3.82 -1.55 24.42
C ALA A 256 -2.31 -1.65 24.12
N ALA A 257 -1.48 -0.76 24.68
CA ALA A 257 -0.02 -0.75 24.53
C ALA A 257 0.72 -1.70 25.50
N LEU A 258 0.07 -2.14 26.59
CA LEU A 258 0.62 -3.09 27.57
C LEU A 258 0.34 -4.57 27.22
N ALA A 259 -0.43 -4.85 26.17
CA ALA A 259 -0.52 -6.20 25.64
C ALA A 259 0.79 -6.54 24.91
N PRO A 260 1.47 -7.66 25.21
CA PRO A 260 2.69 -8.07 24.52
C PRO A 260 2.45 -8.53 23.07
N SER A 261 1.26 -8.24 22.51
CA SER A 261 0.86 -8.58 21.16
C SER A 261 0.65 -7.30 20.35
N PRO A 262 1.40 -7.08 19.26
CA PRO A 262 1.23 -5.98 18.31
C PRO A 262 -0.02 -6.19 17.43
N ASP A 263 -1.17 -6.30 18.10
CA ASP A 263 -2.52 -6.33 17.51
C ASP A 263 -3.06 -4.94 17.22
N TRP A 264 -2.38 -3.84 17.57
CA TRP A 264 -2.92 -2.48 17.41
C TRP A 264 -3.21 -2.06 15.95
N MET A 265 -2.60 -2.71 14.95
CA MET A 265 -2.93 -2.52 13.53
C MET A 265 -3.94 -3.54 12.97
N LEU A 266 -4.13 -4.66 13.67
CA LEU A 266 -5.07 -5.74 13.32
C LEU A 266 -6.38 -5.64 14.12
N SER A 267 -6.38 -4.85 15.18
CA SER A 267 -7.48 -4.68 16.10
C SER A 267 -8.47 -3.67 15.55
N ASP A 268 -9.75 -3.94 15.83
CA ASP A 268 -10.96 -3.21 15.46
C ASP A 268 -10.94 -1.69 15.79
N TYR A 269 -9.91 -1.17 16.45
CA TYR A 269 -9.81 0.22 16.87
C TYR A 269 -9.62 1.23 15.73
N LEU A 270 -9.06 0.81 14.58
CA LEU A 270 -8.98 1.66 13.38
C LEU A 270 -10.06 1.34 12.34
N GLY A 271 -10.91 0.33 12.56
CA GLY A 271 -11.87 -0.14 11.55
C GLY A 271 -11.20 -0.73 10.29
N LEU A 272 -9.93 -1.15 10.40
CA LEU A 272 -9.10 -1.66 9.31
C LEU A 272 -8.80 -3.16 9.45
N GLY A 273 -9.42 -3.84 10.41
CA GLY A 273 -9.26 -5.28 10.62
C GLY A 273 -9.78 -6.09 9.44
N VAL A 274 -9.25 -7.31 9.25
CA VAL A 274 -9.76 -8.28 8.27
C VAL A 274 -11.27 -8.50 8.42
N ASP A 275 -11.79 -8.40 9.64
CA ASP A 275 -13.20 -8.57 9.96
C ASP A 275 -14.09 -7.43 9.43
N SER A 276 -13.51 -6.25 9.14
CA SER A 276 -14.22 -5.14 8.46
C SER A 276 -14.53 -5.44 6.99
N TRP A 277 -13.87 -6.45 6.38
CA TRP A 277 -14.09 -6.90 5.00
C TRP A 277 -15.08 -8.06 4.88
N ILE A 278 -15.37 -8.76 5.98
CA ILE A 278 -16.25 -9.94 6.02
C ILE A 278 -17.74 -9.53 6.05
N GLY A 279 -18.03 -8.24 6.24
CA GLY A 279 -19.39 -7.68 6.34
C GLY A 279 -19.93 -6.97 5.10
N LEU A 280 -19.31 -7.10 3.92
CA LEU A 280 -19.91 -6.55 2.69
C LEU A 280 -21.11 -7.43 2.30
N PRO A 281 -22.33 -6.88 2.18
CA PRO A 281 -23.45 -7.64 1.65
C PRO A 281 -23.15 -7.96 0.19
N ASP A 282 -23.07 -9.25 -0.09
CA ASP A 282 -23.12 -9.82 -1.42
C ASP A 282 -24.39 -9.29 -2.11
N ARG A 283 -24.25 -8.27 -2.96
CA ARG A 283 -25.32 -7.80 -3.84
C ARG A 283 -24.86 -7.84 -5.28
N GLY A 284 -24.64 -9.06 -5.74
CA GLY A 284 -25.25 -9.47 -6.99
C GLY A 284 -26.77 -9.31 -6.90
N SER A 285 -27.28 -8.15 -7.29
CA SER A 285 -28.67 -8.02 -7.73
C SER A 285 -28.64 -7.52 -9.16
N PHE A 286 -28.68 -8.49 -10.08
CA PHE A 286 -29.14 -8.28 -11.44
C PHE A 286 -30.34 -7.34 -11.44
N MET A 287 -30.32 -6.36 -12.33
CA MET A 287 -31.50 -5.62 -12.75
C MET A 287 -32.57 -6.65 -13.13
N ALA A 288 -33.59 -6.78 -12.29
CA ALA A 288 -34.86 -7.30 -12.74
C ALA A 288 -35.43 -6.24 -13.69
N MET A 289 -35.43 -6.56 -14.99
CA MET A 289 -36.22 -5.82 -15.96
C MET A 289 -37.69 -5.93 -15.53
N ASP A 290 -38.30 -4.80 -15.21
CA ASP A 290 -39.75 -4.69 -15.06
C ASP A 290 -40.39 -4.89 -16.44
N ASP A 291 -40.76 -6.12 -16.74
CA ASP A 291 -41.78 -6.44 -17.73
C ASP A 291 -43.16 -6.24 -17.08
N ASN A 292 -43.79 -5.08 -17.35
CA ASN A 292 -45.25 -4.98 -17.42
C ASN A 292 -45.72 -3.67 -18.06
N MET A 293 -46.00 -3.73 -19.36
CA MET A 293 -46.96 -2.83 -20.04
C MET A 293 -48.27 -3.59 -20.24
N PRO A 294 -49.43 -3.03 -19.87
CA PRO A 294 -50.72 -3.57 -20.30
C PRO A 294 -51.12 -2.95 -21.66
N TYR A 295 -51.44 -3.84 -22.60
CA TYR A 295 -52.18 -3.71 -23.87
C TYR A 295 -52.21 -2.38 -24.63
#